data_AF-A0A2A6BT37-F1
#
_entry.id   AF-A0A2A6BT37-F1
#
_cell.length_a   1.000
_cell.length_b   1.000
_cell.length_c   1.000
_cell.angle_alpha   90.00
_cell.angle_beta   90.00
_cell.angle_gamma   90.00
#
_symmetry.space_group_name_H-M   'P 1'
#
loop_
_entity.id
_entity.type
_entity.pdbx_description
1 polymer ?
#
loop_
_entity_poly.entity_id
_entity_poly.type
_entity_poly.pdbx_seq_one_letter_code
_entity_poly.pdbx_strand_id
1 'polypeptide(L)'
;MQFWIVLLYILPHIAAAPGAHRCGVVETVNKVDGKEVDLKWGKRDLTYSIENFISSMSEATIRKAIQDSFAAYEKATKLTFREVYSGGDIQIKFVRRSHGCSSAFDGPGGTIAHATFPETGIVHFDADEDWTVMGENNLPKDTEDFYDIALHEIGHALGLKHEDDKNSIMAPNTKRPVDGFGYYEAPRLDAVVVMKLQGKYGAGQTTAGQRSIKSRHGTYLRAWGPFTDGSPARVDMAEHRKACEQWYIDEHKGTITLRSTCAGGKYLRGNPGGHVDLADWRLEGETWTPIQTAEGSWCFKSAYGHYLAARANGKVSTNSHCNGDAKFSLESYVI
;
A
#
# COMPACT_ATOMS: atom_id res chain seq x y z
N MET A 1 27.76 -21.96 -29.62
CA MET A 1 26.50 -22.36 -28.97
C MET A 1 26.81 -22.60 -27.51
N GLN A 2 26.50 -21.63 -26.64
CA GLN A 2 26.77 -21.72 -25.21
C GLN A 2 25.41 -21.89 -24.52
N PHE A 3 25.20 -23.07 -23.95
CA PHE A 3 23.97 -23.44 -23.26
C PHE A 3 23.94 -22.70 -21.92
N TRP A 4 22.91 -21.86 -21.72
CA TRP A 4 22.65 -21.21 -20.45
C TRP A 4 21.92 -22.18 -19.53
N ILE A 5 22.54 -22.54 -18.42
CA ILE A 5 21.91 -23.31 -17.34
C ILE A 5 21.22 -22.31 -16.41
N VAL A 6 19.90 -22.29 -16.42
CA VAL A 6 19.09 -21.58 -15.41
C VAL A 6 19.07 -22.45 -14.15
N LEU A 7 19.74 -22.01 -13.08
CA LEU A 7 19.57 -22.62 -11.76
C LEU A 7 18.28 -22.07 -11.12
N LEU A 8 17.21 -22.88 -11.14
CA LEU A 8 16.02 -22.66 -10.32
C LEU A 8 16.33 -23.01 -8.86
N TYR A 9 16.45 -22.00 -8.01
CA TYR A 9 16.37 -22.20 -6.57
C TYR A 9 14.91 -22.11 -6.14
N ILE A 10 14.30 -23.26 -5.85
CA ILE A 10 13.00 -23.34 -5.20
C ILE A 10 13.21 -23.01 -3.72
N LEU A 11 12.75 -21.85 -3.27
CA LEU A 11 12.65 -21.58 -1.83
C LEU A 11 11.59 -22.53 -1.23
N PRO A 12 11.88 -23.20 -0.11
CA PRO A 12 10.95 -24.14 0.50
C PRO A 12 9.67 -23.40 0.89
N HIS A 13 8.53 -23.90 0.38
CA HIS A 13 7.21 -23.43 0.74
C HIS A 13 7.02 -23.52 2.26
N ILE A 14 6.80 -22.39 2.91
CA ILE A 14 6.09 -22.39 4.19
C ILE A 14 4.67 -22.83 3.83
N ALA A 15 4.33 -24.08 4.13
CA ALA A 15 2.98 -24.58 3.95
C ALA A 15 2.02 -23.64 4.71
N ALA A 16 1.11 -23.01 3.98
CA ALA A 16 0.03 -22.24 4.56
C ALA A 16 -0.78 -23.14 5.50
N ALA A 17 -1.34 -22.56 6.57
CA ALA A 17 -2.26 -23.28 7.43
C ALA A 17 -3.41 -23.85 6.57
N PRO A 18 -3.89 -25.08 6.84
CA PRO A 18 -5.04 -25.65 6.12
C PRO A 18 -6.23 -24.68 6.20
N GLY A 19 -6.74 -24.24 5.05
CA GLY A 19 -7.87 -23.29 4.95
C GLY A 19 -7.49 -21.82 4.77
N ALA A 20 -6.19 -21.46 4.68
CA ALA A 20 -5.79 -20.09 4.35
C ALA A 20 -5.85 -19.86 2.84
N HIS A 21 -6.69 -18.91 2.43
CA HIS A 21 -6.79 -18.42 1.06
C HIS A 21 -5.57 -17.53 0.76
N ARG A 22 -5.02 -17.62 -0.46
CA ARG A 22 -3.78 -16.93 -0.83
C ARG A 22 -3.70 -16.60 -2.31
N CYS A 23 -2.81 -15.66 -2.61
CA CYS A 23 -2.33 -15.39 -3.97
C CYS A 23 -1.49 -16.56 -4.50
N GLY A 24 -1.66 -16.86 -5.80
CA GLY A 24 -0.99 -17.93 -6.53
C GLY A 24 0.31 -17.51 -7.23
N VAL A 25 0.73 -16.25 -7.09
CA VAL A 25 1.95 -15.76 -7.72
C VAL A 25 3.18 -16.39 -7.06
N VAL A 26 3.94 -17.14 -7.87
CA VAL A 26 5.22 -17.71 -7.44
C VAL A 26 6.35 -16.74 -7.80
N GLU A 27 6.97 -16.17 -6.78
CA GLU A 27 8.06 -15.23 -6.95
C GLU A 27 9.38 -15.97 -7.16
N THR A 28 9.66 -16.32 -8.41
CA THR A 28 11.02 -16.71 -8.78
C THR A 28 11.91 -15.47 -8.84
N VAL A 29 13.15 -15.60 -8.37
CA VAL A 29 14.12 -14.51 -8.45
C VAL A 29 14.54 -14.37 -9.92
N ASN A 30 13.91 -13.45 -10.65
CA ASN A 30 14.32 -13.10 -12.01
C ASN A 30 15.67 -12.38 -11.95
N LYS A 31 16.74 -13.17 -11.91
CA LYS A 31 18.12 -12.68 -11.99
C LYS A 31 18.66 -12.90 -13.39
N VAL A 32 19.12 -11.83 -14.02
CA VAL A 32 19.96 -11.89 -15.22
C VAL A 32 21.37 -11.45 -14.80
N ASP A 33 22.37 -12.28 -15.04
CA ASP A 33 23.77 -12.06 -14.60
C ASP A 33 23.90 -11.74 -13.09
N GLY A 34 23.07 -12.36 -12.26
CA GLY A 34 23.06 -12.16 -10.81
C GLY A 34 22.36 -10.86 -10.35
N LYS A 35 21.88 -10.02 -11.27
CA LYS A 35 21.12 -8.80 -10.97
C LYS A 35 19.62 -9.05 -11.11
N GLU A 36 18.87 -8.58 -10.12
CA GLU A 36 17.42 -8.61 -10.14
C GLU A 36 16.88 -7.74 -11.29
N VAL A 37 16.00 -8.30 -12.10
CA VAL A 37 15.34 -7.59 -13.20
C VAL A 37 14.23 -6.72 -12.64
N ASP A 38 14.25 -5.44 -13.02
CA ASP A 38 13.18 -4.49 -12.70
C ASP A 38 11.93 -4.81 -13.54
N LEU A 39 11.00 -5.58 -12.96
CA LEU A 39 9.74 -5.96 -13.59
C LEU A 39 8.82 -4.74 -13.67
N LYS A 40 8.81 -4.03 -14.81
CA LYS A 40 7.98 -2.82 -14.98
C LYS A 40 7.53 -2.65 -16.43
N TRP A 41 6.44 -1.94 -16.61
CA TRP A 41 6.02 -1.48 -17.94
C TRP A 41 6.94 -0.39 -18.49
N GLY A 42 7.31 -0.48 -19.77
CA GLY A 42 8.06 0.56 -20.48
C GLY A 42 7.25 1.83 -20.81
N LYS A 43 5.94 1.85 -20.52
CA LYS A 43 5.02 2.96 -20.81
C LYS A 43 4.19 3.35 -19.58
N ARG A 44 3.57 4.53 -19.64
CA ARG A 44 2.74 5.09 -18.55
C ARG A 44 1.25 4.96 -18.76
N ASP A 45 0.81 5.06 -20.01
CA ASP A 45 -0.59 4.94 -20.38
C ASP A 45 -0.88 3.46 -20.65
N LEU A 46 -1.45 2.79 -19.64
CA LEU A 46 -1.78 1.38 -19.67
C LEU A 46 -3.27 1.20 -19.98
N THR A 47 -3.60 0.16 -20.74
CA THR A 47 -4.97 -0.27 -20.93
C THR A 47 -5.26 -1.52 -20.13
N TYR A 48 -6.51 -1.70 -19.72
CA TYR A 48 -6.97 -2.97 -19.16
C TYR A 48 -8.27 -3.41 -19.81
N SER A 49 -8.54 -4.71 -19.80
CA SER A 49 -9.79 -5.29 -20.28
C SER A 49 -10.34 -6.31 -19.28
N ILE A 50 -11.67 -6.38 -19.18
CA ILE A 50 -12.38 -7.40 -18.41
C ILE A 50 -12.95 -8.39 -19.41
N GLU A 51 -12.30 -9.53 -19.56
CA GLU A 51 -12.54 -10.47 -20.67
C GLU A 51 -13.81 -11.32 -20.46
N ASN A 52 -14.23 -11.48 -19.20
CA ASN A 52 -15.48 -12.15 -18.83
C ASN A 52 -15.91 -11.77 -17.40
N PHE A 53 -17.09 -12.23 -17.00
CA PHE A 53 -17.68 -12.01 -15.68
C PHE A 53 -18.20 -13.33 -15.09
N ILE A 54 -18.33 -13.38 -13.77
CA ILE A 54 -19.02 -14.45 -13.02
C ILE A 54 -20.48 -14.09 -12.81
N SER A 55 -21.35 -15.08 -12.64
CA SER A 55 -22.79 -14.86 -12.44
C SER A 55 -23.18 -14.52 -11.00
N SER A 56 -22.30 -14.79 -10.03
CA SER A 56 -22.55 -14.54 -8.59
C SER A 56 -22.48 -13.06 -8.20
N MET A 57 -21.90 -12.21 -9.06
CA MET A 57 -21.76 -10.78 -8.82
C MET A 57 -22.12 -10.00 -10.09
N SER A 58 -22.76 -8.83 -9.94
CA SER A 58 -23.13 -8.03 -11.12
C SER A 58 -21.89 -7.49 -11.85
N GLU A 59 -21.95 -7.41 -13.18
CA GLU A 59 -20.86 -6.83 -13.99
C GLU A 59 -20.50 -5.41 -13.54
N ALA A 60 -21.51 -4.62 -13.14
CA ALA A 60 -21.32 -3.27 -12.66
C ALA A 60 -20.50 -3.23 -11.35
N THR A 61 -20.77 -4.16 -10.43
CA THR A 61 -20.01 -4.30 -9.18
C THR A 61 -18.57 -4.70 -9.45
N ILE A 62 -18.35 -5.70 -10.31
CA ILE A 62 -17.00 -6.17 -10.70
C ILE A 62 -16.21 -5.03 -11.35
N ARG A 63 -16.80 -4.38 -12.36
CA ARG A 63 -16.15 -3.27 -13.08
C ARG A 63 -15.82 -2.11 -12.13
N LYS A 64 -16.72 -1.78 -11.18
CA LYS A 64 -16.47 -0.71 -10.21
C LYS A 64 -15.29 -1.03 -9.29
N ALA A 65 -15.21 -2.25 -8.76
CA ALA A 65 -14.10 -2.66 -7.91
C ALA A 65 -12.76 -2.61 -8.66
N ILE A 66 -12.72 -3.10 -9.91
CA ILE A 66 -11.52 -3.02 -10.76
C ILE A 66 -11.13 -1.56 -11.05
N GLN A 67 -12.10 -0.71 -11.38
CA GLN A 67 -11.88 0.73 -11.60
C GLN A 67 -11.32 1.42 -10.36
N ASP A 68 -11.85 1.12 -9.17
CA ASP A 68 -11.36 1.65 -7.91
C ASP A 68 -9.93 1.20 -7.60
N SER A 69 -9.60 -0.06 -7.90
CA SER A 69 -8.24 -0.57 -7.76
C SER A 69 -7.27 0.18 -8.66
N PHE A 70 -7.58 0.34 -9.95
CA PHE A 70 -6.73 1.14 -10.86
C PHE A 70 -6.62 2.61 -10.44
N ALA A 71 -7.71 3.20 -9.95
CA ALA A 71 -7.70 4.58 -9.46
C ALA A 71 -6.76 4.76 -8.25
N ALA A 72 -6.63 3.75 -7.38
CA ALA A 72 -5.68 3.78 -6.28
C ALA A 72 -4.23 3.84 -6.78
N TYR A 73 -3.89 3.05 -7.81
CA TYR A 73 -2.56 3.06 -8.44
C TYR A 73 -2.29 4.34 -9.24
N GLU A 74 -3.28 4.86 -9.95
CA GLU A 74 -3.19 6.14 -10.68
C GLU A 74 -2.95 7.31 -9.72
N LYS A 75 -3.65 7.35 -8.58
CA LYS A 75 -3.43 8.36 -7.54
C LYS A 75 -2.00 8.30 -6.96
N ALA A 76 -1.46 7.09 -6.81
CA ALA A 76 -0.15 6.85 -6.21
C ALA A 76 1.02 7.18 -7.15
N THR A 77 0.81 7.11 -8.47
CA THR A 77 1.87 7.12 -9.48
C THR A 77 1.62 8.12 -10.62
N LYS A 78 2.45 8.07 -11.67
CA LYS A 78 2.21 8.78 -12.94
C LYS A 78 1.63 7.86 -14.02
N LEU A 79 1.19 6.66 -13.67
CA LEU A 79 0.48 5.77 -14.58
C LEU A 79 -0.93 6.29 -14.82
N THR A 80 -1.48 6.04 -16.00
CA THR A 80 -2.90 6.22 -16.30
C THR A 80 -3.49 4.90 -16.77
N PHE A 81 -4.76 4.66 -16.46
CA PHE A 81 -5.43 3.43 -16.84
C PHE A 81 -6.70 3.71 -17.64
N ARG A 82 -6.89 2.97 -18.73
CA ARG A 82 -8.11 3.04 -19.53
C ARG A 82 -8.68 1.66 -19.81
N GLU A 83 -9.94 1.46 -19.47
CA GLU A 83 -10.69 0.27 -19.87
C GLU A 83 -10.84 0.23 -21.39
N VAL A 84 -10.51 -0.91 -21.99
CA VAL A 84 -10.77 -1.23 -23.39
C VAL A 84 -11.59 -2.52 -23.45
N TYR A 85 -12.26 -2.75 -24.58
CA TYR A 85 -13.17 -3.88 -24.72
C TYR A 85 -12.48 -5.24 -24.55
N SER A 86 -11.31 -5.42 -25.18
CA SER A 86 -10.50 -6.64 -25.07
C SER A 86 -9.04 -6.34 -25.42
N GLY A 87 -8.14 -7.24 -25.04
CA GLY A 87 -6.73 -7.16 -25.43
C GLY A 87 -5.99 -5.97 -24.81
N GLY A 88 -6.40 -5.55 -23.60
CA GLY A 88 -5.66 -4.56 -22.83
C GLY A 88 -4.24 -5.03 -22.49
N ASP A 89 -3.38 -4.09 -22.07
CA ASP A 89 -2.07 -4.44 -21.50
C ASP A 89 -2.22 -5.32 -20.26
N ILE A 90 -3.24 -5.04 -19.46
CA ILE A 90 -3.63 -5.86 -18.31
C ILE A 90 -4.96 -6.56 -18.61
N GLN A 91 -4.95 -7.89 -18.68
CA GLN A 91 -6.11 -8.69 -19.05
C GLN A 91 -6.67 -9.40 -17.82
N ILE A 92 -7.89 -9.04 -17.45
CA ILE A 92 -8.57 -9.54 -16.26
C ILE A 92 -9.59 -10.60 -16.66
N LYS A 93 -9.50 -11.78 -16.03
CA LYS A 93 -10.35 -12.92 -16.35
C LYS A 93 -10.75 -13.73 -15.11
N PHE A 94 -11.97 -14.25 -15.12
CA PHE A 94 -12.43 -15.29 -14.20
C PHE A 94 -12.32 -16.65 -14.86
N VAL A 95 -11.58 -17.57 -14.25
CA VAL A 95 -11.27 -18.89 -14.82
C VAL A 95 -11.36 -19.97 -13.76
N ARG A 96 -11.49 -21.23 -14.15
CA ARG A 96 -11.59 -22.36 -13.21
C ARG A 96 -10.47 -23.34 -13.47
N ARG A 97 -9.92 -23.90 -12.40
CA ARG A 97 -9.02 -25.08 -12.44
C ARG A 97 -7.94 -24.94 -13.51
N SER A 98 -7.83 -25.88 -14.45
CA SER A 98 -6.92 -25.75 -15.60
C SER A 98 -7.49 -24.80 -16.65
N HIS A 99 -6.76 -23.74 -16.97
CA HIS A 99 -7.25 -22.66 -17.81
C HIS A 99 -6.19 -22.07 -18.77
N GLY A 100 -5.27 -22.91 -19.26
CA GLY A 100 -4.36 -22.57 -20.34
C GLY A 100 -3.03 -21.93 -19.92
N CYS A 101 -2.73 -21.87 -18.62
CA CYS A 101 -1.38 -21.56 -18.10
C CYS A 101 -0.92 -22.66 -17.12
N SER A 102 0.34 -22.58 -16.66
CA SER A 102 0.93 -23.54 -15.72
C SER A 102 0.41 -23.43 -14.28
N SER A 103 -0.33 -22.38 -13.96
CA SER A 103 -0.89 -22.11 -12.62
C SER A 103 -2.37 -22.46 -12.61
N ALA A 104 -2.70 -23.74 -12.54
CA ALA A 104 -4.09 -24.17 -12.40
C ALA A 104 -4.62 -23.85 -11.00
N PHE A 105 -5.88 -23.43 -10.90
CA PHE A 105 -6.56 -23.26 -9.61
C PHE A 105 -7.01 -24.61 -9.01
N ASP A 106 -7.27 -24.62 -7.70
CA ASP A 106 -7.58 -25.79 -6.88
C ASP A 106 -9.08 -25.98 -6.59
N GLY A 107 -9.94 -25.07 -7.05
CA GLY A 107 -11.36 -25.03 -6.66
C GLY A 107 -11.51 -24.20 -5.37
N PRO A 108 -12.60 -24.36 -4.60
CA PRO A 108 -12.86 -23.48 -3.46
C PRO A 108 -11.75 -23.48 -2.40
N GLY A 109 -11.31 -22.28 -2.04
CA GLY A 109 -10.22 -22.01 -1.12
C GLY A 109 -8.83 -22.28 -1.71
N GLY A 110 -7.80 -22.09 -0.89
CA GLY A 110 -6.42 -22.31 -1.36
C GLY A 110 -5.96 -21.15 -2.24
N THR A 111 -5.82 -21.36 -3.56
CA THR A 111 -5.28 -20.36 -4.49
C THR A 111 -6.40 -19.62 -5.20
N ILE A 112 -6.73 -18.43 -4.71
CA ILE A 112 -7.95 -17.74 -5.12
C ILE A 112 -7.77 -16.82 -6.33
N ALA A 113 -6.54 -16.38 -6.59
CA ALA A 113 -6.21 -15.51 -7.71
C ALA A 113 -4.71 -15.59 -8.00
N HIS A 114 -4.29 -15.14 -9.18
CA HIS A 114 -2.90 -14.86 -9.49
C HIS A 114 -2.78 -13.81 -10.59
N ALA A 115 -1.57 -13.30 -10.76
CA ALA A 115 -1.22 -12.43 -11.87
C ALA A 115 0.17 -12.76 -12.45
N THR A 116 0.43 -12.26 -13.65
CA THR A 116 1.77 -12.23 -14.23
C THR A 116 2.35 -10.84 -14.09
N PHE A 117 3.65 -10.77 -13.79
CA PHE A 117 4.39 -9.53 -13.83
C PHE A 117 4.40 -8.91 -15.25
N PRO A 118 4.71 -7.59 -15.37
CA PRO A 118 5.00 -6.97 -16.65
C PRO A 118 6.05 -7.75 -17.46
N GLU A 119 5.94 -7.81 -18.79
CA GLU A 119 4.98 -7.11 -19.66
C GLU A 119 3.79 -7.97 -20.12
N THR A 120 3.50 -9.08 -19.43
CA THR A 120 2.37 -9.96 -19.84
C THR A 120 1.03 -9.49 -19.28
N GLY A 121 1.00 -8.98 -18.04
CA GLY A 121 -0.18 -8.29 -17.48
C GLY A 121 -1.45 -9.12 -17.30
N ILE A 122 -1.38 -10.45 -17.27
CA ILE A 122 -2.54 -11.29 -17.00
C ILE A 122 -2.90 -11.24 -15.51
N VAL A 123 -4.20 -11.10 -15.21
CA VAL A 123 -4.78 -11.22 -13.87
C VAL A 123 -5.94 -12.21 -13.93
N HIS A 124 -5.85 -13.30 -13.18
CA HIS A 124 -6.89 -14.31 -13.10
C HIS A 124 -7.45 -14.42 -11.69
N PHE A 125 -8.77 -14.51 -11.60
CA PHE A 125 -9.49 -14.83 -10.37
C PHE A 125 -10.11 -16.24 -10.52
N ASP A 126 -10.04 -17.06 -9.47
CA ASP A 126 -10.69 -18.37 -9.48
C ASP A 126 -12.21 -18.19 -9.40
N ALA A 127 -12.90 -18.60 -10.45
CA ALA A 127 -14.35 -18.52 -10.53
C ALA A 127 -15.07 -19.61 -9.70
N ASP A 128 -14.32 -20.51 -9.05
CA ASP A 128 -14.86 -21.46 -8.06
C ASP A 128 -14.96 -20.84 -6.63
N GLU A 129 -14.42 -19.64 -6.41
CA GLU A 129 -14.55 -18.92 -5.13
C GLU A 129 -15.87 -18.14 -4.99
N ASP A 130 -16.29 -17.95 -3.74
CA ASP A 130 -17.45 -17.11 -3.40
C ASP A 130 -17.02 -15.65 -3.23
N TRP A 131 -17.09 -14.91 -4.35
CA TRP A 131 -16.72 -13.50 -4.41
C TRP A 131 -17.85 -12.57 -4.01
N THR A 132 -17.51 -11.56 -3.22
CA THR A 132 -18.38 -10.41 -2.93
C THR A 132 -17.56 -9.12 -2.95
N VAL A 133 -18.21 -7.96 -2.93
CA VAL A 133 -17.55 -6.71 -2.55
C VAL A 133 -18.04 -6.34 -1.18
N MET A 134 -17.14 -6.41 -0.20
CA MET A 134 -17.49 -6.12 1.19
C MET A 134 -17.65 -4.61 1.42
N GLY A 135 -18.32 -4.24 2.49
CA GLY A 135 -18.60 -2.85 2.84
C GLY A 135 -19.09 -2.72 4.28
N GLU A 136 -19.19 -1.52 4.82
CA GLU A 136 -19.55 -1.29 6.24
C GLU A 136 -20.83 -2.04 6.69
N ASN A 137 -21.81 -2.19 5.80
CA ASN A 137 -23.07 -2.89 6.05
C ASN A 137 -23.17 -4.26 5.32
N ASN A 138 -22.07 -4.75 4.74
CA ASN A 138 -21.99 -5.99 3.96
C ASN A 138 -20.69 -6.74 4.27
N LEU A 139 -20.69 -7.55 5.33
CA LEU A 139 -19.59 -8.47 5.68
C LEU A 139 -20.09 -9.91 5.82
N PRO A 140 -20.49 -10.56 4.73
CA PRO A 140 -20.73 -11.99 4.75
C PRO A 140 -19.50 -12.75 5.29
N LYS A 141 -19.77 -13.89 5.94
CA LYS A 141 -18.74 -14.86 6.32
C LYS A 141 -18.51 -15.79 5.14
N ASP A 142 -17.35 -16.45 5.12
CA ASP A 142 -17.05 -17.52 4.15
C ASP A 142 -17.11 -17.04 2.69
N THR A 143 -16.72 -15.78 2.45
CA THR A 143 -16.64 -15.13 1.12
C THR A 143 -15.36 -14.30 1.06
N GLU A 144 -14.85 -14.08 -0.15
CA GLU A 144 -13.68 -13.25 -0.41
C GLU A 144 -14.07 -11.83 -0.87
N ASP A 145 -13.37 -10.81 -0.36
CA ASP A 145 -13.56 -9.44 -0.80
C ASP A 145 -12.84 -9.21 -2.13
N PHE A 146 -13.59 -9.24 -3.23
CA PHE A 146 -13.09 -9.07 -4.58
C PHE A 146 -12.32 -7.75 -4.76
N TYR A 147 -12.70 -6.68 -4.04
CA TYR A 147 -11.97 -5.41 -4.15
C TYR A 147 -10.56 -5.52 -3.55
N ASP A 148 -10.42 -6.20 -2.40
CA ASP A 148 -9.12 -6.43 -1.74
C ASP A 148 -8.18 -7.24 -2.66
N ILE A 149 -8.69 -8.34 -3.20
CA ILE A 149 -7.89 -9.24 -4.04
C ILE A 149 -7.60 -8.61 -5.40
N ALA A 150 -8.55 -7.88 -5.99
CA ALA A 150 -8.29 -7.16 -7.24
C ALA A 150 -7.23 -6.07 -7.07
N LEU A 151 -7.24 -5.36 -5.94
CA LEU A 151 -6.19 -4.40 -5.61
C LEU A 151 -4.84 -5.13 -5.53
N HIS A 152 -4.75 -6.25 -4.79
CA HIS A 152 -3.52 -7.07 -4.70
C HIS A 152 -2.96 -7.52 -6.06
N GLU A 153 -3.77 -8.21 -6.87
CA GLU A 153 -3.30 -8.83 -8.12
C GLU A 153 -2.90 -7.81 -9.18
N ILE A 154 -3.56 -6.65 -9.22
CA ILE A 154 -3.13 -5.54 -10.08
C ILE A 154 -1.75 -5.05 -9.65
N GLY A 155 -1.41 -5.09 -8.36
CA GLY A 155 -0.06 -4.79 -7.87
C GLY A 155 1.01 -5.67 -8.53
N HIS A 156 0.77 -6.97 -8.62
CA HIS A 156 1.64 -7.89 -9.35
C HIS A 156 1.71 -7.58 -10.85
N ALA A 157 0.57 -7.28 -11.49
CA ALA A 157 0.53 -6.84 -12.89
C ALA A 157 1.27 -5.51 -13.12
N LEU A 158 1.55 -4.74 -12.06
CA LEU A 158 2.37 -3.52 -12.07
C LEU A 158 3.81 -3.75 -11.60
N GLY A 159 4.21 -4.99 -11.31
CA GLY A 159 5.60 -5.33 -10.96
C GLY A 159 5.91 -5.29 -9.47
N LEU A 160 4.91 -5.29 -8.59
CA LEU A 160 5.10 -5.42 -7.15
C LEU A 160 5.18 -6.86 -6.74
N LYS A 161 6.17 -7.17 -5.92
CA LYS A 161 6.27 -8.45 -5.21
C LYS A 161 5.47 -8.40 -3.92
N HIS A 162 5.25 -9.57 -3.33
CA HIS A 162 4.70 -9.73 -2.02
C HIS A 162 5.52 -8.95 -0.97
N GLU A 163 4.82 -8.43 0.03
CA GLU A 163 5.43 -7.89 1.24
C GLU A 163 5.36 -8.91 2.37
N ASP A 164 6.41 -8.94 3.21
CA ASP A 164 6.43 -9.76 4.43
C ASP A 164 5.46 -9.24 5.50
N ASP A 165 5.08 -7.95 5.43
CA ASP A 165 4.11 -7.35 6.33
C ASP A 165 2.71 -7.91 6.03
N LYS A 166 2.19 -8.72 6.94
CA LYS A 166 0.84 -9.32 6.85
C LYS A 166 -0.29 -8.29 6.79
N ASN A 167 -0.01 -7.03 7.11
CA ASN A 167 -0.99 -5.95 7.00
C ASN A 167 -0.95 -5.21 5.67
N SER A 168 0.08 -5.45 4.85
CA SER A 168 0.17 -4.88 3.50
C SER A 168 -0.90 -5.47 2.60
N ILE A 169 -1.35 -4.67 1.64
CA ILE A 169 -2.21 -5.16 0.56
C ILE A 169 -1.50 -6.21 -0.30
N MET A 170 -0.17 -6.19 -0.36
CA MET A 170 0.65 -7.16 -1.08
C MET A 170 1.07 -8.34 -0.20
N ALA A 171 0.41 -8.60 0.94
CA ALA A 171 0.67 -9.82 1.71
C ALA A 171 0.19 -11.07 0.94
N PRO A 172 0.94 -12.18 0.90
CA PRO A 172 0.61 -13.33 0.06
C PRO A 172 -0.64 -14.11 0.49
N ASN A 173 -0.95 -14.11 1.79
CA ASN A 173 -2.14 -14.77 2.33
C ASN A 173 -3.23 -13.72 2.52
N THR A 174 -4.46 -14.05 2.14
CA THR A 174 -5.57 -13.14 2.37
C THR A 174 -5.89 -13.04 3.85
N LYS A 175 -6.42 -11.88 4.21
CA LYS A 175 -7.01 -11.64 5.52
C LYS A 175 -8.39 -11.07 5.31
N ARG A 176 -9.29 -11.37 6.25
CA ARG A 176 -10.58 -10.70 6.25
C ARG A 176 -10.37 -9.19 6.41
N PRO A 177 -11.00 -8.33 5.59
CA PRO A 177 -10.78 -6.88 5.60
C PRO A 177 -11.53 -6.22 6.76
N VAL A 178 -11.10 -6.50 7.98
CA VAL A 178 -11.67 -5.96 9.21
C VAL A 178 -10.61 -5.36 10.13
N ASP A 179 -11.01 -4.32 10.87
CA ASP A 179 -10.19 -3.73 11.93
C ASP A 179 -10.18 -4.60 13.21
N GLY A 180 -9.48 -4.12 14.24
CA GLY A 180 -9.40 -4.80 15.54
C GLY A 180 -10.72 -4.95 16.29
N PHE A 181 -11.79 -4.28 15.84
CA PHE A 181 -13.15 -4.36 16.39
C PHE A 181 -14.09 -5.18 15.49
N GLY A 182 -13.62 -5.67 14.35
CA GLY A 182 -14.41 -6.45 13.41
C GLY A 182 -15.21 -5.62 12.40
N TYR A 183 -15.00 -4.31 12.33
CA TYR A 183 -15.64 -3.45 11.32
C TYR A 183 -14.87 -3.48 10.01
N TYR A 184 -15.57 -3.28 8.88
CA TYR A 184 -14.96 -3.25 7.56
C TYR A 184 -13.79 -2.24 7.48
N GLU A 185 -12.60 -2.72 7.13
CA GLU A 185 -11.47 -1.88 6.74
C GLU A 185 -11.33 -1.92 5.22
N ALA A 186 -11.73 -0.84 4.55
CA ALA A 186 -11.64 -0.76 3.10
C ALA A 186 -10.18 -0.92 2.61
N PRO A 187 -9.93 -1.75 1.58
CA PRO A 187 -8.61 -1.99 0.99
C PRO A 187 -7.94 -0.70 0.55
N ARG A 188 -6.62 -0.64 0.73
CA ARG A 188 -5.80 0.53 0.39
C ARG A 188 -4.34 0.15 0.14
N LEU A 189 -3.65 0.95 -0.68
CA LEU A 189 -2.20 0.85 -0.82
C LEU A 189 -1.54 1.35 0.46
N ASP A 190 -0.73 0.52 1.10
CA ASP A 190 0.09 0.93 2.23
C ASP A 190 1.30 1.78 1.78
N ALA A 191 1.87 2.52 2.71
CA ALA A 191 2.96 3.45 2.41
C ALA A 191 4.21 2.79 1.80
N VAL A 192 4.50 1.52 2.12
CA VAL A 192 5.65 0.80 1.57
C VAL A 192 5.38 0.44 0.11
N VAL A 193 4.18 -0.07 -0.18
CA VAL A 193 3.71 -0.32 -1.54
C VAL A 193 3.72 0.95 -2.38
N VAL A 194 3.18 2.06 -1.85
CA VAL A 194 3.21 3.36 -2.53
C VAL A 194 4.65 3.80 -2.80
N MET A 195 5.56 3.65 -1.84
CA MET A 195 6.98 3.99 -2.04
C MET A 195 7.61 3.18 -3.19
N LYS A 196 7.41 1.86 -3.22
CA LYS A 196 7.95 0.99 -4.28
C LYS A 196 7.39 1.36 -5.66
N LEU A 197 6.08 1.64 -5.73
CA LEU A 197 5.43 2.11 -6.95
C LEU A 197 5.99 3.46 -7.42
N GLN A 198 6.18 4.42 -6.52
CA GLN A 198 6.71 5.73 -6.86
C GLN A 198 8.17 5.68 -7.32
N GLY A 199 8.98 4.77 -6.77
CA GLY A 199 10.32 4.48 -7.26
C GLY A 199 10.32 3.93 -8.68
N LYS A 200 9.31 3.11 -9.03
CA LYS A 200 9.19 2.45 -10.34
C LYS A 200 8.58 3.36 -11.43
N TYR A 201 7.53 4.10 -11.09
CA TYR A 201 6.69 4.84 -12.04
C TYR A 201 6.64 6.36 -11.80
N GLY A 202 7.28 6.86 -10.75
CA GLY A 202 7.27 8.25 -10.34
C GLY A 202 6.07 8.59 -9.44
N ALA A 203 6.25 9.61 -8.59
CA ALA A 203 5.22 10.05 -7.64
C ALA A 203 4.00 10.70 -8.33
N GLY A 204 2.81 10.24 -7.93
CA GLY A 204 1.51 10.81 -8.27
C GLY A 204 1.08 11.95 -7.34
N GLN A 205 -0.24 12.10 -7.14
CA GLN A 205 -0.84 13.22 -6.40
C GLN A 205 -1.09 12.95 -4.90
N THR A 206 -0.81 11.74 -4.42
CA THR A 206 -1.02 11.36 -3.01
C THR A 206 0.07 11.88 -2.07
N THR A 207 -0.31 12.16 -0.82
CA THR A 207 0.64 12.37 0.29
C THR A 207 1.26 11.08 0.78
N ALA A 208 0.62 9.93 0.51
CA ALA A 208 1.07 8.62 0.94
C ALA A 208 2.45 8.23 0.36
N GLY A 209 3.12 7.33 1.07
CA GLY A 209 4.46 6.85 0.74
C GLY A 209 5.52 7.27 1.77
N GLN A 210 6.78 7.04 1.45
CA GLN A 210 7.89 7.49 2.29
C GLN A 210 8.21 8.97 2.02
N ARG A 211 8.15 9.78 3.07
CA ARG A 211 8.32 11.25 3.01
C ARG A 211 9.22 11.75 4.12
N SER A 212 9.91 12.86 3.84
CA SER A 212 10.42 13.74 4.88
C SER A 212 9.47 14.90 5.10
N ILE A 213 9.20 15.21 6.37
CA ILE A 213 8.27 16.27 6.76
C ILE A 213 9.09 17.45 7.24
N LYS A 214 9.24 18.46 6.39
CA LYS A 214 10.13 19.60 6.63
C LYS A 214 9.34 20.79 7.12
N SER A 215 9.79 21.40 8.21
CA SER A 215 9.21 22.62 8.76
C SER A 215 9.64 23.85 7.97
N ARG A 216 8.95 24.96 8.20
CA ARG A 216 9.35 26.28 7.68
C ARG A 216 10.76 26.72 8.13
N HIS A 217 11.26 26.18 9.24
CA HIS A 217 12.59 26.48 9.77
C HIS A 217 13.70 25.67 9.08
N GLY A 218 13.37 24.86 8.07
CA GLY A 218 14.34 24.05 7.32
C GLY A 218 14.74 22.74 8.01
N THR A 219 14.18 22.45 9.19
CA THR A 219 14.40 21.20 9.94
C THR A 219 13.33 20.16 9.64
N TYR A 220 13.66 18.90 9.84
CA TYR A 220 12.86 17.72 9.51
C TYR A 220 12.32 17.04 10.76
N LEU A 221 11.05 16.63 10.72
CA LEU A 221 10.44 15.85 11.79
C LEU A 221 11.19 14.52 11.92
N ARG A 222 11.65 14.22 13.12
CA ARG A 222 12.43 13.02 13.42
C ARG A 222 11.75 12.18 14.48
N ALA A 223 11.80 10.87 14.32
CA ALA A 223 11.51 9.93 15.39
C ALA A 223 12.69 8.96 15.56
N TRP A 224 13.17 8.81 16.79
CA TRP A 224 14.39 8.05 17.08
C TRP A 224 14.33 7.35 18.44
N GLY A 225 15.13 6.31 18.61
CA GLY A 225 15.02 5.33 19.69
C GLY A 225 14.32 4.04 19.23
N PRO A 226 13.86 3.17 20.14
CA PRO A 226 14.12 3.20 21.58
C PRO A 226 15.62 3.13 21.88
N PHE A 227 16.01 3.63 23.05
CA PHE A 227 17.41 3.68 23.46
C PHE A 227 17.78 2.44 24.28
N THR A 228 19.05 2.03 24.23
CA THR A 228 19.53 0.85 24.96
C THR A 228 19.46 1.00 26.49
N ASP A 229 19.27 2.22 26.98
CA ASP A 229 19.10 2.55 28.40
C ASP A 229 17.65 2.38 28.90
N GLY A 230 16.73 1.94 28.04
CA GLY A 230 15.31 1.80 28.36
C GLY A 230 14.50 3.09 28.22
N SER A 231 15.11 4.20 27.81
CA SER A 231 14.40 5.45 27.53
C SER A 231 13.42 5.28 26.35
N PRO A 232 12.23 5.90 26.43
CA PRO A 232 11.24 5.83 25.35
C PRO A 232 11.77 6.53 24.09
N ALA A 233 11.24 6.10 22.94
CA ALA A 233 11.48 6.79 21.68
C ALA A 233 10.95 8.23 21.74
N ARG A 234 11.60 9.14 21.00
CA ARG A 234 11.34 10.59 21.06
C ARG A 234 11.05 11.15 19.69
N VAL A 235 10.37 12.29 19.68
CA VAL A 235 10.10 13.10 18.50
C VAL A 235 10.65 14.50 18.70
N ASP A 236 11.41 14.97 17.73
CA ASP A 236 12.00 16.30 17.68
C ASP A 236 12.20 16.75 16.21
N MET A 237 12.85 17.89 16.02
CA MET A 237 13.23 18.40 14.70
C MET A 237 14.75 18.29 14.50
N ALA A 238 15.18 17.80 13.34
CA ALA A 238 16.59 17.62 12.99
C ALA A 238 16.99 18.40 11.73
N GLU A 239 18.25 18.82 11.65
CA GLU A 239 18.74 19.62 10.51
C GLU A 239 18.96 18.80 9.24
N HIS A 240 19.16 17.49 9.38
CA HIS A 240 19.56 16.62 8.28
C HIS A 240 18.52 15.56 7.98
N ARG A 241 18.31 15.36 6.69
CA ARG A 241 17.44 14.34 6.15
C ARG A 241 18.17 12.99 6.09
N LYS A 242 18.15 12.22 7.19
CA LYS A 242 18.69 10.84 7.24
C LYS A 242 17.53 9.86 7.37
N ALA A 243 17.84 8.62 7.78
CA ALA A 243 16.86 7.55 7.93
C ALA A 243 15.75 7.94 8.92
N CYS A 244 16.09 8.45 10.11
CA CYS A 244 15.11 8.67 11.19
C CYS A 244 14.19 9.88 11.00
N GLU A 245 14.47 10.70 9.99
CA GLU A 245 13.64 11.81 9.52
C GLU A 245 12.69 11.39 8.39
N GLN A 246 12.74 10.11 7.98
CA GLN A 246 11.79 9.53 7.06
C GLN A 246 10.58 8.95 7.79
N TRP A 247 9.41 9.19 7.22
CA TRP A 247 8.13 8.72 7.72
C TRP A 247 7.38 8.01 6.60
N TYR A 248 6.76 6.89 6.94
CA TYR A 248 5.74 6.26 6.12
C TYR A 248 4.41 6.98 6.37
N ILE A 249 3.86 7.59 5.32
CA ILE A 249 2.55 8.23 5.35
C ILE A 249 1.54 7.27 4.74
N ASP A 250 0.56 6.86 5.54
CA ASP A 250 -0.54 6.00 5.14
C ASP A 250 -1.82 6.82 5.08
N GLU A 251 -2.48 6.90 3.92
CA GLU A 251 -3.77 7.59 3.75
C GLU A 251 -4.96 6.63 3.97
N HIS A 252 -5.98 7.08 4.72
CA HIS A 252 -7.25 6.35 4.85
C HIS A 252 -8.41 7.28 5.23
N LYS A 253 -9.53 7.19 4.51
CA LYS A 253 -10.78 7.95 4.76
C LYS A 253 -10.55 9.46 5.03
N GLY A 254 -9.66 10.10 4.25
CA GLY A 254 -9.35 11.53 4.38
C GLY A 254 -8.40 11.90 5.53
N THR A 255 -7.88 10.92 6.25
CA THR A 255 -6.85 11.08 7.28
C THR A 255 -5.55 10.41 6.85
N ILE A 256 -4.46 10.72 7.56
CA ILE A 256 -3.18 10.05 7.45
C ILE A 256 -2.72 9.52 8.80
N THR A 257 -1.85 8.52 8.77
CA THR A 257 -0.96 8.21 9.88
C THR A 257 0.48 8.46 9.46
N LEU A 258 1.33 8.78 10.44
CA LEU A 258 2.75 9.05 10.24
C LEU A 258 3.53 7.99 11.02
N ARG A 259 4.03 6.97 10.33
CA ARG A 259 4.77 5.86 10.94
C ARG A 259 6.27 6.05 10.79
N SER A 260 7.00 5.98 11.89
CA SER A 260 8.45 6.17 11.91
C SER A 260 9.18 5.02 11.22
N THR A 261 10.27 5.34 10.53
CA THR A 261 11.20 4.36 9.94
C THR A 261 12.29 3.89 10.92
N CYS A 262 12.55 4.62 12.01
CA CYS A 262 13.59 4.28 12.99
C CYS A 262 13.04 3.85 14.35
N ALA A 263 11.95 4.45 14.81
CA ALA A 263 11.43 4.26 16.16
C ALA A 263 10.61 2.97 16.31
N GLY A 264 11.09 1.85 15.76
CA GLY A 264 10.40 0.56 15.79
C GLY A 264 9.04 0.57 15.09
N GLY A 265 8.83 1.45 14.10
CA GLY A 265 7.54 1.56 13.42
C GLY A 265 6.44 2.25 14.23
N LYS A 266 6.78 3.01 15.29
CA LYS A 266 5.79 3.77 16.06
C LYS A 266 5.15 4.90 15.24
N TYR A 267 3.91 5.23 15.58
CA TYR A 267 3.10 6.28 14.95
C TYR A 267 3.19 7.61 15.70
N LEU A 268 3.22 8.72 14.96
CA LEU A 268 3.11 10.06 15.53
C LEU A 268 1.70 10.28 16.08
N ARG A 269 1.59 10.68 17.35
CA ARG A 269 0.31 10.90 18.02
C ARG A 269 0.17 12.33 18.51
N GLY A 270 -0.99 12.92 18.23
CA GLY A 270 -1.41 14.17 18.86
C GLY A 270 -2.28 13.84 20.07
N ASN A 271 -2.03 14.49 21.22
CA ASN A 271 -2.77 14.20 22.45
C ASN A 271 -3.76 15.33 22.80
N PRO A 272 -4.82 15.07 23.60
CA PRO A 272 -5.78 16.10 24.03
C PRO A 272 -5.12 17.27 24.76
N GLY A 273 -4.02 17.03 25.47
CA GLY A 273 -3.23 18.06 26.15
C GLY A 273 -2.32 18.89 25.25
N GLY A 274 -2.41 18.74 23.93
CA GLY A 274 -1.65 19.55 22.97
C GLY A 274 -0.15 19.19 22.83
N HIS A 275 0.27 18.04 23.34
CA HIS A 275 1.61 17.51 23.14
C HIS A 275 1.62 16.38 22.10
N VAL A 276 2.81 16.08 21.59
CA VAL A 276 3.05 15.08 20.54
C VAL A 276 4.02 14.04 21.07
N ASP A 277 3.71 12.77 20.85
CA ASP A 277 4.53 11.62 21.23
C ASP A 277 4.45 10.50 20.18
N LEU A 278 4.93 9.29 20.54
CA LEU A 278 4.94 8.11 19.69
C LEU A 278 4.11 6.99 20.32
N ALA A 279 3.29 6.33 19.51
CA ALA A 279 2.42 5.22 19.92
C ALA A 279 2.72 3.95 19.12
N ASP A 280 2.46 2.79 19.73
CA ASP A 280 2.67 1.47 19.10
C ASP A 280 1.55 1.09 18.13
N TRP A 281 0.34 1.62 18.35
CA TRP A 281 -0.86 1.16 17.67
C TRP A 281 -1.53 2.31 16.92
N ARG A 282 -2.20 1.96 15.82
CA ARG A 282 -3.01 2.87 15.03
C ARG A 282 -4.42 2.94 15.64
N LEU A 283 -4.65 3.87 16.54
CA LEU A 283 -5.97 4.23 17.06
C LEU A 283 -6.34 5.64 16.56
N GLU A 284 -7.43 6.19 17.07
CA GLU A 284 -7.95 7.49 16.63
C GLU A 284 -6.94 8.64 16.85
N GLY A 285 -6.19 8.62 17.96
CA GLY A 285 -5.24 9.69 18.32
C GLY A 285 -4.01 9.79 17.42
N GLU A 286 -3.68 8.72 16.69
CA GLU A 286 -2.56 8.61 15.77
C GLU A 286 -2.92 9.06 14.35
N THR A 287 -4.18 9.42 14.13
CA THR A 287 -4.65 9.96 12.85
C THR A 287 -4.55 11.48 12.79
N TRP A 288 -4.21 11.97 11.61
CA TRP A 288 -4.08 13.38 11.31
C TRP A 288 -4.88 13.71 10.06
N THR A 289 -5.67 14.78 10.08
CA THR A 289 -6.29 15.33 8.87
C THR A 289 -5.27 16.20 8.15
N PRO A 290 -4.80 15.82 6.94
CA PRO A 290 -3.93 16.66 6.13
C PRO A 290 -4.74 17.80 5.50
N ILE A 291 -4.26 19.03 5.62
CA ILE A 291 -4.88 20.22 5.04
C ILE A 291 -3.84 20.92 4.19
N GLN A 292 -4.06 20.95 2.87
CA GLN A 292 -3.18 21.68 1.96
C GLN A 292 -3.52 23.16 1.99
N THR A 293 -2.51 24.00 2.15
CA THR A 293 -2.64 25.45 2.12
C THR A 293 -2.58 25.97 0.69
N ALA A 294 -3.07 27.19 0.44
CA ALA A 294 -3.07 27.80 -0.90
C ALA A 294 -1.65 27.96 -1.50
N GLU A 295 -0.64 28.04 -0.66
CA GLU A 295 0.78 28.11 -1.02
C GLU A 295 1.44 26.72 -1.20
N GLY A 296 0.67 25.62 -1.14
CA GLY A 296 1.11 24.25 -1.38
C GLY A 296 1.78 23.55 -0.19
N SER A 297 1.84 24.18 0.99
CA SER A 297 2.29 23.55 2.23
C SER A 297 1.18 22.70 2.86
N TRP A 298 1.53 21.90 3.86
CA TRP A 298 0.62 21.02 4.58
C TRP A 298 0.54 21.38 6.06
N CYS A 299 -0.67 21.34 6.59
CA CYS A 299 -0.95 21.36 8.02
C CYS A 299 -1.57 20.02 8.41
N PHE A 300 -1.17 19.47 9.56
CA PHE A 300 -1.67 18.19 10.05
C PHE A 300 -2.47 18.42 11.33
N LYS A 301 -3.79 18.26 11.26
CA LYS A 301 -4.70 18.45 12.40
C LYS A 301 -4.96 17.11 13.09
N SER A 302 -4.66 16.99 14.37
CA SER A 302 -4.96 15.79 15.16
C SER A 302 -6.46 15.57 15.32
N ALA A 303 -6.86 14.36 15.72
CA ALA A 303 -8.24 14.04 16.09
C ALA A 303 -8.81 14.99 17.17
N TYR A 304 -7.96 15.56 18.03
CA TYR A 304 -8.33 16.51 19.08
C TYR A 304 -8.36 17.98 18.63
N GLY A 305 -8.17 18.24 17.34
CA GLY A 305 -8.32 19.56 16.74
C GLY A 305 -7.09 20.47 16.81
N HIS A 306 -5.96 19.98 17.31
CA HIS A 306 -4.71 20.73 17.35
C HIS A 306 -3.83 20.42 16.14
N TYR A 307 -3.03 21.39 15.69
CA TYR A 307 -2.17 21.27 14.52
C TYR A 307 -0.76 20.91 14.94
N LEU A 308 -0.15 19.89 14.33
CA LEU A 308 1.27 19.57 14.49
C LEU A 308 2.10 20.85 14.27
N ALA A 309 3.08 21.11 15.14
CA ALA A 309 3.91 22.30 15.06
C ALA A 309 5.38 21.99 15.36
N ALA A 310 6.26 22.58 14.56
CA ALA A 310 7.70 22.55 14.71
C ALA A 310 8.20 23.95 15.11
N ARG A 311 8.76 24.05 16.31
CA ARG A 311 9.30 25.30 16.85
C ARG A 311 10.73 25.51 16.38
N ALA A 312 11.15 26.77 16.25
CA ALA A 312 12.52 27.14 15.87
C ALA A 312 13.61 26.57 16.79
N ASN A 313 13.27 26.28 18.06
CA ASN A 313 14.20 25.66 19.03
C ASN A 313 14.29 24.12 18.92
N GLY A 314 13.74 23.54 17.86
CA GLY A 314 13.79 22.10 17.60
C GLY A 314 12.70 21.27 18.29
N LYS A 315 11.85 21.89 19.12
CA LYS A 315 10.77 21.18 19.82
C LYS A 315 9.57 20.94 18.90
N VAL A 316 8.99 19.74 19.01
CA VAL A 316 7.70 19.40 18.40
C VAL A 316 6.59 19.60 19.43
N SER A 317 5.50 20.23 19.00
CA SER A 317 4.32 20.52 19.83
C SER A 317 3.07 20.50 18.97
N THR A 318 1.95 20.98 19.51
CA THR A 318 0.81 21.37 18.70
C THR A 318 0.47 22.86 18.85
N ASN A 319 -0.29 23.40 17.91
CA ASN A 319 -0.85 24.75 17.91
C ASN A 319 -2.38 24.69 17.73
N SER A 320 -3.09 25.74 18.14
CA SER A 320 -4.55 25.83 17.93
C SER A 320 -4.95 26.15 16.48
N HIS A 321 -4.00 26.61 15.65
CA HIS A 321 -4.23 27.01 14.26
C HIS A 321 -3.07 26.58 13.35
N CYS A 322 -3.36 26.44 12.06
CA CYS A 322 -2.39 26.26 10.98
C CYS A 322 -1.59 27.56 10.72
N ASN A 323 -0.67 27.87 11.63
CA ASN A 323 0.23 29.04 11.55
C ASN A 323 1.59 28.66 10.96
N GLY A 324 2.56 29.59 10.96
CA GLY A 324 3.89 29.37 10.36
C GLY A 324 4.65 28.14 10.88
N ASP A 325 4.58 27.88 12.20
CA ASP A 325 5.22 26.72 12.82
C ASP A 325 4.47 25.42 12.55
N ALA A 326 3.21 25.49 12.12
CA ALA A 326 2.37 24.34 11.82
C ALA A 326 2.34 23.96 10.33
N LYS A 327 3.12 24.66 9.51
CA LYS A 327 3.22 24.45 8.06
C LYS A 327 4.45 23.62 7.71
N PHE A 328 4.24 22.58 6.91
CA PHE A 328 5.27 21.64 6.49
C PHE A 328 5.27 21.43 4.97
N SER A 329 6.44 21.14 4.40
CA SER A 329 6.53 20.55 3.06
C SER A 329 6.76 19.03 3.17
N LEU A 330 6.20 18.29 2.21
CA LEU A 330 6.42 16.86 2.06
C LEU A 330 7.43 16.62 0.94
N GLU A 331 8.61 16.11 1.30
CA GLU A 331 9.68 15.82 0.34
C GLU A 331 9.76 14.30 0.10
N SER A 332 9.66 13.87 -1.16
CA SER A 332 9.76 12.46 -1.54
C SER A 332 11.14 11.92 -1.21
N TYR A 333 11.24 10.73 -0.58
CA TYR A 333 12.51 10.05 -0.41
C TYR A 333 12.88 9.39 -1.73
N VAL A 334 13.92 9.91 -2.37
CA VAL A 334 14.48 9.33 -3.58
C VAL A 334 15.71 8.55 -3.11
N ILE A 335 15.64 7.23 -3.25
CA ILE A 335 16.76 6.32 -2.97
C ILE A 335 17.79 6.44 -4.10
#